data_AF-A0A916MI13-F1
#
_entry.id   AF-A0A916MI13-F1
#
_cell.length_a   1.000
_cell.length_b   1.000
_cell.length_c   1.000
_cell.angle_alpha   90.00
_cell.angle_beta   90.00
_cell.angle_gamma   90.00
#
_symmetry.space_group_name_H-M   'P 1'
#
loop_
_entity.id
_entity.type
_entity.pdbx_description
1 polymer ?
#
loop_
_entity_poly.entity_id
_entity_poly.type
_entity_poly.pdbx_seq_one_letter_code
_entity_poly.pdbx_strand_id
1 'polypeptide(L)' 'MANIKTKPKTSETSPEILMLGYLCIKGADNLIEKVNILDRFGLSDEDIAIICGSAVQSVRNARQQSKNKPVEQTIRR' A
#
# COMPACT_ATOMS: atom_id res chain seq x y z
N MET A 1 4.60 26.29 -20.13
CA MET A 1 4.83 25.25 -19.10
C MET A 1 3.51 24.50 -18.92
N ALA A 2 3.38 23.30 -19.47
CA ALA A 2 2.13 22.56 -19.47
C ALA A 2 1.84 22.02 -18.05
N ASN A 3 0.78 22.54 -17.42
CA ASN A 3 0.25 22.05 -16.17
C ASN A 3 -0.60 20.80 -16.43
N ILE A 4 0.06 19.64 -16.46
CA ILE A 4 -0.61 18.34 -16.51
C ILE A 4 -1.25 18.08 -15.14
N LYS A 5 -2.49 18.58 -14.96
CA LYS A 5 -3.43 18.01 -13.98
C LYS A 5 -3.69 16.57 -14.41
N THR A 6 -2.93 15.63 -13.86
CA THR A 6 -3.26 14.21 -13.90
C THR A 6 -4.60 14.04 -13.20
N LYS A 7 -5.67 13.86 -13.99
CA LYS A 7 -6.96 13.35 -13.50
C LYS A 7 -6.68 12.06 -12.72
N PRO A 8 -7.31 11.83 -11.55
CA PRO A 8 -7.27 10.52 -10.93
C PRO A 8 -7.80 9.53 -11.95
N LYS A 9 -6.97 8.59 -12.38
CA LYS A 9 -7.45 7.41 -13.10
C LYS A 9 -8.41 6.74 -12.13
N THR A 10 -9.68 6.69 -12.51
CA THR A 10 -10.67 5.86 -11.83
C THR A 10 -10.14 4.44 -11.97
N SER A 11 -9.42 3.94 -10.97
CA SER A 11 -9.10 2.53 -10.89
C SER A 11 -10.45 1.82 -10.89
N GLU A 12 -10.61 0.77 -11.69
CA GLU A 12 -11.84 -0.05 -11.70
C GLU A 12 -11.97 -0.89 -10.41
N THR A 13 -11.42 -0.38 -9.32
CA THR A 13 -11.43 -0.97 -8.00
C THR A 13 -12.78 -0.68 -7.40
N SER A 14 -13.59 -1.72 -7.26
CA SER A 14 -14.93 -1.59 -6.72
C SER A 14 -14.86 -1.02 -5.28
N PRO A 15 -15.84 -0.21 -4.85
CA PRO A 15 -15.84 0.38 -3.51
C PRO A 15 -15.79 -0.68 -2.40
N GLU A 16 -16.28 -1.89 -2.67
CA GLU A 16 -16.18 -3.05 -1.77
C GLU A 16 -14.73 -3.48 -1.53
N ILE A 17 -13.88 -3.45 -2.56
CA ILE A 17 -12.45 -3.80 -2.44
C ILE A 17 -11.72 -2.79 -1.57
N LEU A 18 -12.01 -1.49 -1.73
CA LEU A 18 -11.44 -0.44 -0.89
C LEU A 18 -11.88 -0.59 0.57
N MET A 19 -13.16 -0.91 0.80
CA MET A 19 -13.70 -1.13 2.13
C MET A 19 -13.10 -2.37 2.80
N LEU A 20 -12.96 -3.48 2.06
CA LEU A 20 -12.28 -4.70 2.55
C LEU A 20 -10.81 -4.42 2.87
N GLY A 21 -10.11 -3.70 1.99
CA GLY A 21 -8.72 -3.28 2.22
C GLY A 21 -8.57 -2.48 3.51
N TYR A 22 -9.47 -1.52 3.76
CA TYR A 22 -9.49 -0.75 5.01
C TYR A 22 -9.68 -1.64 6.26
N LEU A 23 -10.58 -2.63 6.19
CA LEU A 23 -10.78 -3.58 7.28
C LEU A 23 -9.54 -4.45 7.53
N CYS A 24 -8.86 -4.88 6.48
CA CYS A 24 -7.66 -5.71 6.58
C CYS A 24 -6.48 -5.00 7.26
N ILE A 25 -6.38 -3.67 7.17
CA ILE A 25 -5.28 -2.90 7.76
C ILE A 25 -5.59 -2.32 9.14
N LYS A 26 -6.79 -2.54 9.69
CA LYS A 26 -7.24 -1.92 10.95
C LYS A 26 -6.36 -2.28 12.16
N GLY A 27 -5.70 -3.43 12.13
CA GLY A 27 -4.80 -3.90 13.19
C GLY A 27 -3.31 -3.64 12.93
N ALA A 28 -2.93 -2.98 11.84
CA ALA A 28 -1.53 -2.74 11.48
C ALA A 28 -1.10 -1.33 11.90
N ASP A 29 0.05 -1.23 12.57
CA ASP A 29 0.50 0.03 13.18
C ASP A 29 1.30 0.91 12.21
N ASN A 30 2.06 0.30 11.30
CA ASN A 30 2.98 1.01 10.41
C ASN A 30 2.63 0.84 8.93
N LEU A 31 3.02 1.82 8.11
CA LEU A 31 2.70 1.83 6.68
C LEU A 31 3.28 0.61 5.94
N ILE A 32 4.45 0.12 6.34
CA ILE A 32 5.11 -1.03 5.69
C ILE A 32 4.25 -2.29 5.85
N GLU A 33 3.74 -2.52 7.06
CA GLU A 33 2.85 -3.65 7.35
C GLU A 33 1.52 -3.53 6.62
N LYS A 34 0.93 -2.33 6.59
CA LYS A 34 -0.30 -2.05 5.81
C LYS A 34 -0.10 -2.37 4.34
N VAL A 35 0.99 -1.89 3.74
CA VAL A 35 1.34 -2.15 2.33
C VAL A 35 1.56 -3.64 2.09
N ASN A 36 2.29 -4.35 2.97
CA ASN A 36 2.51 -5.79 2.84
C ASN A 36 1.22 -6.61 2.93
N ILE A 37 0.24 -6.20 3.75
CA ILE A 37 -1.07 -6.85 3.82
C ILE A 37 -1.82 -6.63 2.50
N LEU A 38 -1.90 -5.37 2.04
CA LEU A 38 -2.65 -4.99 0.84
C LEU A 38 -2.03 -5.54 -0.46
N ASP A 39 -0.71 -5.71 -0.50
CA ASP A 39 0.01 -6.33 -1.62
C ASP A 39 -0.44 -7.79 -1.85
N ARG A 40 -0.87 -8.51 -0.80
CA ARG A 40 -1.39 -9.89 -0.93
C ARG A 40 -2.72 -9.95 -1.68
N PHE A 41 -3.44 -8.84 -1.72
CA PHE A 41 -4.70 -8.71 -2.46
C PHE A 41 -4.49 -8.17 -3.88
N GLY A 42 -3.24 -7.92 -4.29
CA GLY A 42 -2.91 -7.45 -5.65
C GLY A 42 -3.35 -6.01 -5.93
N LEU A 43 -3.55 -5.19 -4.89
CA LEU A 43 -3.98 -3.80 -5.06
C LEU A 43 -2.87 -2.93 -5.66
N SER A 44 -3.29 -1.93 -6.44
CA SER A 44 -2.37 -0.96 -7.03
C SER A 44 -1.81 0.00 -5.98
N ASP A 45 -0.68 0.65 -6.28
CA ASP A 45 -0.12 1.69 -5.41
C ASP A 45 -1.11 2.83 -5.14
N GLU A 46 -1.98 3.11 -6.13
CA GLU A 46 -3.01 4.15 -6.09
C GLU A 46 -4.13 3.77 -5.11
N ASP A 47 -4.63 2.54 -5.18
CA ASP A 47 -5.66 2.04 -4.27
C ASP A 47 -5.12 1.94 -2.84
N ILE A 48 -3.89 1.46 -2.68
CA ILE A 48 -3.23 1.36 -1.38
C ILE A 48 -3.02 2.76 -0.78
N ALA A 49 -2.65 3.74 -1.60
CA ALA A 49 -2.52 5.13 -1.16
C ALA A 49 -3.86 5.70 -0.66
N ILE A 50 -4.96 5.38 -1.34
CA ILE A 50 -6.32 5.76 -0.92
C ILE A 50 -6.66 5.11 0.42
N ILE A 51 -6.49 3.79 0.54
CA ILE A 51 -6.80 3.04 1.78
C ILE A 51 -5.96 3.52 2.97
N CYS A 52 -4.67 3.79 2.74
CA CYS A 52 -3.75 4.22 3.79
C CYS A 52 -3.76 5.74 4.04
N GLY A 53 -4.54 6.53 3.29
CA GLY A 53 -4.55 7.99 3.38
C GLY A 53 -3.16 8.62 3.18
N SER A 54 -2.35 8.04 2.30
CA SER A 54 -0.93 8.37 2.12
C SER A 54 -0.61 8.74 0.67
N ALA A 55 0.54 9.38 0.42
CA ALA A 55 1.00 9.61 -0.94
C ALA A 55 1.43 8.30 -1.62
N VAL A 56 1.18 8.17 -2.93
CA VAL A 56 1.62 7.01 -3.75
C VAL A 56 3.13 6.77 -3.62
N GLN A 57 3.92 7.84 -3.56
CA GLN A 57 5.37 7.74 -3.37
C GLN A 57 5.73 7.10 -2.01
N SER A 58 4.97 7.38 -0.95
CA SER A 58 5.18 6.77 0.36
C SER A 58 4.91 5.26 0.33
N VAL A 59 3.89 4.82 -0.41
CA VAL A 59 3.59 3.39 -0.63
C VAL A 59 4.74 2.70 -1.36
N ARG A 60 5.25 3.29 -2.43
CA ARG A 60 6.40 2.76 -3.18
C ARG A 60 7.65 2.64 -2.31
N ASN A 61 7.95 3.68 -1.53
CA ASN A 61 9.08 3.67 -0.60
C ASN A 61 8.91 2.56 0.45
N ALA A 62 7.71 2.41 1.03
CA ALA A 62 7.42 1.36 2.00
C ALA A 62 7.59 -0.05 1.41
N ARG A 63 7.15 -0.27 0.16
CA ARG A 63 7.34 -1.54 -0.55
C ARG A 63 8.81 -1.84 -0.87
N GLN A 64 9.61 -0.82 -1.14
CA GLN A 64 11.07 -1.01 -1.30
C GLN A 64 11.75 -1.32 0.04
N GLN A 65 11.31 -0.67 1.12
CA GLN A 65 11.84 -0.94 2.47
C GLN A 65 11.53 -2.35 2.95
N SER A 66 10.35 -2.91 2.62
CA SER A 66 10.03 -4.29 2.98
C SER A 66 10.93 -5.32 2.30
N LYS A 67 11.35 -5.07 1.05
CA LYS A 67 12.29 -5.92 0.30
C LYS A 67 13.73 -5.82 0.80
N ASN A 68 14.10 -4.67 1.37
CA ASN A 68 15.47 -4.41 1.87
C ASN A 68 15.67 -4.81 3.33
N LYS A 69 14.65 -5.34 4.03
CA LYS A 69 14.89 -5.93 5.35
C LYS A 69 15.70 -7.21 5.15
N PRO A 70 16.94 -7.31 5.67
CA PRO A 70 17.61 -8.59 5.74
C PRO A 70 16.72 -9.53 6.55
N VAL A 71 16.70 -10.80 6.15
CA VAL A 71 15.97 -11.88 6.82
C VAL A 71 16.62 -12.13 8.20
N GLU A 72 16.50 -11.20 9.14
CA GLU A 72 16.99 -11.33 10.51
C GLU A 72 15.89 -11.91 11.40
N GLN A 73 15.26 -13.01 10.94
CA GLN A 73 14.50 -13.93 11.79
C GLN A 73 14.68 -15.39 11.35
N THR A 74 15.81 -15.71 10.72
CA THR A 74 16.33 -17.07 10.70
C THR A 74 17.25 -17.24 11.91
N ILE A 75 16.81 -18.07 12.86
CA ILE A 75 17.57 -18.59 14.02
C ILE A 75 17.60 -17.66 15.25
N ARG A 76 16.64 -17.88 16.16
CA ARG A 76 17.01 -18.15 17.56
C ARG A 76 16.25 -19.40 18.03
N ARG A 77 17.04 -20.25 18.68
CA ARG A 77 16.80 -21.65 19.06
C ARG A 77 15.59 -21.85 19.95
#